data_AF-A0A7W0JVG9-F1
#
_entry.id   AF-A0A7W0JVG9-F1
#
_cell.length_a   1.000
_cell.length_b   1.000
_cell.length_c   1.000
_cell.angle_alpha   90.00
_cell.angle_beta   90.00
_cell.angle_gamma   90.00
#
_symmetry.space_group_name_H-M   'P 1'
#
loop_
_entity.id
_entity.type
_entity.pdbx_description
1 polymer ?
#
loop_
_entity_poly.entity_id
_entity_poly.type
_entity_poly.pdbx_seq_one_letter_code
_entity_poly.pdbx_strand_id
1 'polypeptide(L)'
;MSSPTSSSAALPIAYVMLRILIVVNWLSGAAIVTLLVAMPTRRWIMSALELSPSPEAERLIIALHVIAVLGLAAIPLHYAVLKRLLAIVETVRAGDPFVAANASRLQAIAWVLLALNLLSIVSGAIAKTVSTPAHPLHINAGFSINGWLAVLLTFLLARVFAEGALMREDLEGTV
;
A
#
# COMPACT_ATOMS: atom_id res chain seq x y z
N MET A 1 -31.88 3.57 29.40
CA MET A 1 -31.94 2.89 28.10
C MET A 1 -30.75 3.37 27.27
N SER A 2 -29.65 2.63 27.29
CA SER A 2 -28.43 2.93 26.55
C SER A 2 -28.55 2.34 25.15
N SER A 3 -28.52 3.19 24.12
CA SER A 3 -28.58 2.78 22.71
C SER A 3 -27.30 2.04 22.30
N PRO A 4 -27.35 0.77 21.86
CA PRO A 4 -26.18 0.04 21.36
C PRO A 4 -26.33 -0.15 19.85
N THR A 5 -26.02 0.84 19.02
CA THR A 5 -26.16 0.67 17.55
C THR A 5 -24.98 1.15 16.71
N SER A 6 -23.97 1.83 17.28
CA SER A 6 -22.87 2.39 16.47
C SER A 6 -21.79 1.38 16.06
N SER A 7 -21.67 0.24 16.75
CA SER A 7 -20.57 -0.73 16.52
C SER A 7 -20.88 -1.78 15.44
N SER A 8 -22.16 -2.05 15.16
CA SER A 8 -22.58 -3.21 14.34
C SER A 8 -22.21 -3.12 12.86
N ALA A 9 -22.26 -1.93 12.25
CA ALA A 9 -22.06 -1.77 10.80
C ALA A 9 -20.58 -1.64 10.38
N ALA A 10 -19.69 -1.19 11.27
CA ALA A 10 -18.32 -0.84 10.89
C ALA A 10 -17.48 -2.05 10.44
N LEU A 11 -17.59 -3.18 11.14
CA LEU A 11 -16.79 -4.38 10.85
C LEU A 11 -17.22 -5.09 9.55
N PRO A 12 -18.52 -5.28 9.26
CA PRO A 12 -18.95 -5.78 7.96
C PRO A 12 -18.52 -4.88 6.79
N ILE A 13 -18.62 -3.55 6.95
CA ILE A 13 -18.19 -2.58 5.94
C ILE A 13 -16.68 -2.70 5.69
N ALA A 14 -15.86 -2.73 6.75
CA ALA A 14 -14.41 -2.88 6.63
C ALA A 14 -14.03 -4.18 5.91
N TYR A 15 -14.70 -5.29 6.24
CA TYR A 15 -14.47 -6.58 5.59
C TYR A 15 -14.74 -6.55 4.07
N VAL A 16 -15.88 -5.99 3.67
CA VAL A 16 -16.24 -5.86 2.24
C VAL A 16 -15.28 -4.90 1.52
N MET A 17 -15.00 -3.76 2.14
CA MET A 17 -14.09 -2.75 1.59
C MET A 17 -12.70 -3.33 1.33
N LEU A 18 -12.13 -4.09 2.28
CA LEU A 18 -10.81 -4.71 2.11
C LEU A 18 -10.78 -5.70 0.94
N ARG A 19 -11.85 -6.46 0.72
CA ARG A 19 -11.95 -7.38 -0.44
C ARG A 19 -12.04 -6.62 -1.76
N ILE A 20 -12.81 -5.53 -1.81
CA ILE A 20 -12.86 -4.64 -2.97
C ILE A 20 -11.47 -4.06 -3.25
N LEU A 21 -10.78 -3.56 -2.23
CA LEU A 21 -9.41 -3.03 -2.38
C LEU A 21 -8.41 -4.08 -2.86
N ILE A 22 -8.54 -5.35 -2.46
CA ILE A 22 -7.72 -6.45 -2.99
C ILE A 22 -7.96 -6.62 -4.49
N VAL A 23 -9.22 -6.64 -4.92
CA VAL A 23 -9.56 -6.78 -6.35
C VAL A 23 -9.03 -5.58 -7.13
N VAL A 24 -9.29 -4.36 -6.65
CA VAL A 24 -8.79 -3.12 -7.29
C VAL A 24 -7.27 -3.13 -7.39
N ASN A 25 -6.55 -3.56 -6.35
CA ASN A 25 -5.09 -3.67 -6.39
C ASN A 25 -4.60 -4.60 -7.51
N TRP A 26 -5.23 -5.75 -7.69
CA TRP A 26 -4.90 -6.66 -8.79
C TRP A 26 -5.26 -6.09 -10.16
N LEU A 27 -6.40 -5.39 -10.28
CA LEU A 27 -6.78 -4.69 -11.51
C LEU A 27 -5.78 -3.58 -11.86
N SER A 28 -5.29 -2.82 -10.88
CA SER A 28 -4.23 -1.84 -11.08
C SER A 28 -2.94 -2.50 -11.56
N GLY A 29 -2.55 -3.65 -11.01
CA GLY A 29 -1.41 -4.43 -11.48
C GLY A 29 -1.56 -4.88 -12.93
N ALA A 30 -2.73 -5.41 -13.30
CA ALA A 30 -3.03 -5.82 -14.68
C ALA A 30 -2.98 -4.63 -15.65
N ALA A 31 -3.49 -3.46 -15.25
CA ALA A 31 -3.40 -2.24 -16.04
C ALA A 31 -1.93 -1.80 -16.26
N ILE A 32 -1.08 -1.87 -15.23
CA ILE A 32 0.35 -1.57 -15.33
C ILE A 32 1.06 -2.54 -16.28
N VAL A 33 0.80 -3.85 -16.16
CA VAL A 33 1.37 -4.86 -17.06
C VAL A 33 0.94 -4.61 -18.51
N THR A 34 -0.34 -4.28 -18.71
CA THR A 34 -0.86 -3.93 -20.04
C THR A 34 -0.12 -2.72 -20.61
N LEU A 35 0.08 -1.67 -19.81
CA LEU A 35 0.84 -0.48 -20.22
C LEU A 35 2.30 -0.80 -20.59
N LEU A 36 2.96 -1.68 -19.83
CA LEU A 36 4.35 -2.07 -20.06
C LEU A 36 4.53 -2.95 -21.30
N VAL A 37 3.58 -3.84 -21.59
CA VAL A 37 3.70 -4.84 -22.67
C VAL A 37 3.03 -4.38 -23.97
N ALA A 38 2.06 -3.46 -23.90
CA ALA A 38 1.39 -2.95 -25.08
C ALA A 38 2.39 -2.17 -25.96
N MET A 39 2.75 -2.76 -27.09
CA MET A 39 3.65 -2.23 -28.11
C MET A 39 3.34 -0.80 -28.62
N PRO A 40 2.11 -0.24 -28.54
CA PRO A 40 1.85 1.17 -28.86
C PRO A 40 2.36 2.17 -27.82
N THR A 41 2.79 1.77 -26.61
CA THR A 41 3.08 2.68 -25.49
C THR A 41 4.10 3.76 -25.85
N ARG A 42 5.16 3.44 -26.60
CA ARG A 42 6.13 4.47 -27.04
C ARG A 42 5.49 5.52 -27.93
N ARG A 43 4.71 5.10 -28.93
CA ARG A 43 4.02 6.03 -29.85
C ARG A 43 2.91 6.80 -29.14
N TRP A 44 2.18 6.14 -28.26
CA TRP A 44 1.12 6.74 -27.44
C TRP A 44 1.66 7.78 -26.47
N ILE A 45 2.75 7.49 -25.73
CA ILE A 45 3.41 8.44 -24.84
C ILE A 45 3.90 9.65 -25.63
N MET A 46 4.56 9.42 -26.77
CA MET A 46 5.04 10.51 -27.63
C MET A 46 3.90 11.39 -28.13
N SER A 47 2.75 10.80 -28.52
CA SER A 47 1.57 11.57 -28.94
C SER A 47 0.84 12.25 -27.78
N ALA A 48 0.72 11.59 -26.63
CA ALA A 48 -0.03 12.08 -25.47
C ALA A 48 0.69 13.19 -24.72
N LEU A 49 2.04 13.19 -24.79
CA LEU A 49 2.89 14.23 -24.23
C LEU A 49 3.45 15.18 -25.30
N GLU A 50 2.97 15.10 -26.55
CA GLU A 50 3.41 15.93 -27.69
C GLU A 50 4.93 15.99 -27.89
N LEU A 51 5.63 14.88 -27.59
CA LEU A 51 7.08 14.80 -27.63
C LEU A 51 7.58 14.65 -29.06
N SER A 52 8.57 15.47 -29.42
CA SER A 52 9.40 15.25 -30.61
C SER A 52 10.50 14.21 -30.31
N PRO A 53 10.92 13.37 -31.27
CA PRO A 53 12.00 12.42 -31.05
C PRO A 53 13.29 13.13 -30.62
N SER A 54 13.64 13.03 -29.35
CA SER A 54 14.86 13.61 -28.77
C SER A 54 15.44 12.72 -27.68
N PRO A 55 16.73 12.89 -27.31
CA PRO A 55 17.33 12.18 -26.18
C PRO A 55 16.60 12.42 -24.85
N GLU A 56 16.00 13.60 -24.65
CA GLU A 56 15.19 13.91 -23.47
C GLU A 56 13.92 13.05 -23.43
N ALA A 57 13.22 12.93 -24.56
CA ALA A 57 12.00 12.12 -24.68
C ALA A 57 12.30 10.64 -24.41
N GLU A 58 13.45 10.14 -24.88
CA GLU A 58 13.89 8.77 -24.62
C GLU A 58 14.19 8.52 -23.13
N ARG A 59 14.92 9.43 -22.48
CA ARG A 59 15.17 9.36 -21.02
C ARG A 59 13.87 9.38 -20.22
N LEU A 60 12.92 10.23 -20.61
CA LEU A 60 11.60 10.31 -19.99
C LEU A 60 10.83 8.98 -20.11
N ILE A 61 10.80 8.39 -21.32
CA ILE A 61 10.12 7.12 -21.57
C ILE A 61 10.75 6.00 -20.74
N ILE A 62 12.08 5.92 -20.68
CA ILE A 62 12.79 4.93 -19.85
C ILE A 62 12.43 5.11 -18.38
N ALA A 63 12.47 6.35 -17.87
CA ALA A 63 12.10 6.63 -16.48
C ALA A 63 10.65 6.23 -16.16
N LEU A 64 9.70 6.52 -17.05
CA LEU A 64 8.31 6.09 -16.89
C LEU A 64 8.16 4.57 -16.88
N HIS A 65 8.93 3.84 -17.70
CA HIS A 65 8.94 2.37 -17.67
C HIS A 65 9.51 1.84 -16.36
N VAL A 66 10.63 2.41 -15.88
CA VAL A 66 11.22 2.02 -14.60
C VAL A 66 10.23 2.29 -13.46
N ILE A 67 9.58 3.45 -13.43
CA ILE A 67 8.56 3.78 -12.42
C ILE A 67 7.37 2.82 -12.51
N ALA A 68 6.93 2.43 -13.71
CA ALA A 68 5.87 1.45 -13.89
C ALA A 68 6.28 0.05 -13.39
N VAL A 69 7.53 -0.38 -13.60
CA VAL A 69 8.07 -1.63 -13.04
C VAL A 69 8.13 -1.58 -11.52
N LEU A 70 8.56 -0.46 -10.93
CA LEU A 70 8.50 -0.25 -9.48
C LEU A 70 7.06 -0.28 -8.98
N GLY A 71 6.11 0.31 -9.71
CA GLY A 71 4.68 0.23 -9.43
C GLY A 71 4.16 -1.21 -9.42
N LEU A 72 4.65 -2.07 -10.31
CA LEU A 72 4.31 -3.49 -10.33
C LEU A 72 4.84 -4.22 -9.08
N ALA A 73 6.04 -3.87 -8.60
CA ALA A 73 6.58 -4.40 -7.35
C ALA A 73 5.79 -3.96 -6.11
N ALA A 74 5.07 -2.84 -6.16
CA ALA A 74 4.19 -2.39 -5.08
C ALA A 74 2.91 -3.24 -4.95
N ILE A 75 2.43 -3.86 -6.03
CA ILE A 75 1.19 -4.66 -6.05
C ILE A 75 1.20 -5.82 -5.03
N PRO A 76 2.21 -6.70 -4.98
CA PRO A 76 2.27 -7.76 -3.97
C PRO A 76 2.45 -7.21 -2.55
N LEU A 77 3.10 -6.05 -2.38
CA LEU A 77 3.26 -5.39 -1.08
C LEU A 77 1.92 -4.84 -0.56
N HIS A 78 1.17 -4.11 -1.37
CA HIS A 78 -0.19 -3.68 -1.02
C HIS A 78 -1.10 -4.86 -0.72
N TYR A 79 -1.06 -5.92 -1.54
CA TYR A 79 -1.80 -7.15 -1.27
C TYR A 79 -1.41 -7.76 0.09
N ALA A 80 -0.12 -7.78 0.44
CA ALA A 80 0.36 -8.29 1.71
C ALA A 80 -0.19 -7.49 2.91
N VAL A 81 -0.34 -6.16 2.80
CA VAL A 81 -1.00 -5.32 3.81
C VAL A 81 -2.49 -5.63 3.89
N LEU A 82 -3.20 -5.55 2.76
CA LEU A 82 -4.65 -5.74 2.70
C LEU A 82 -5.08 -7.12 3.21
N LYS A 83 -4.35 -8.17 2.86
CA LYS A 83 -4.61 -9.54 3.32
C LYS A 83 -4.47 -9.67 4.85
N ARG A 84 -3.47 -9.01 5.44
CA ARG A 84 -3.24 -9.03 6.89
C ARG A 84 -4.28 -8.21 7.64
N LEU A 85 -4.66 -7.06 7.11
CA LEU A 85 -5.78 -6.27 7.64
C LEU A 85 -7.08 -7.06 7.59
N LEU A 86 -7.36 -7.78 6.49
CA LEU A 86 -8.54 -8.62 6.38
C LEU A 86 -8.54 -9.73 7.45
N ALA A 87 -7.40 -10.39 7.66
CA ALA A 87 -7.27 -11.40 8.70
C ALA A 87 -7.47 -10.83 10.11
N ILE A 88 -6.99 -9.60 10.38
CA ILE A 88 -7.26 -8.92 11.67
C ILE A 88 -8.76 -8.65 11.82
N VAL A 89 -9.42 -8.11 10.78
CA VAL A 89 -10.88 -7.87 10.79
C VAL A 89 -11.66 -9.17 11.01
N GLU A 90 -11.21 -10.29 10.44
CA GLU A 90 -11.82 -11.61 10.64
C GLU A 90 -11.76 -12.06 12.10
N THR A 91 -10.61 -11.94 12.78
CA THR A 91 -10.55 -12.33 14.20
C THR A 91 -11.35 -11.38 15.09
N VAL A 92 -11.34 -10.07 14.81
CA VAL A 92 -12.15 -9.09 15.55
C VAL A 92 -13.65 -9.39 15.38
N ARG A 93 -14.09 -9.76 14.18
CA ARG A 93 -15.48 -10.20 13.93
C ARG A 93 -15.83 -11.51 14.64
N ALA A 94 -14.85 -12.37 14.88
CA ALA A 94 -15.01 -13.57 15.68
C ALA A 94 -14.99 -13.31 17.20
N GLY A 95 -14.85 -12.04 17.62
CA GLY A 95 -14.80 -11.66 19.04
C GLY A 95 -13.42 -11.75 19.66
N ASP A 96 -12.37 -12.02 18.86
CA ASP A 96 -11.00 -12.22 19.34
C ASP A 96 -10.01 -11.18 18.76
N PRO A 97 -10.02 -9.94 19.26
CA PRO A 97 -9.16 -8.87 18.78
C PRO A 97 -7.68 -9.02 19.21
N PHE A 98 -7.42 -9.55 20.40
CA PHE A 98 -6.10 -9.57 21.03
C PHE A 98 -5.46 -10.97 21.02
N VAL A 99 -5.39 -11.58 19.83
CA VAL A 99 -4.57 -12.78 19.62
C VAL A 99 -3.14 -12.39 19.29
N ALA A 100 -2.15 -13.18 19.75
CA ALA A 100 -0.75 -13.01 19.40
C ALA A 100 -0.52 -12.94 17.86
N ALA A 101 -1.33 -13.67 17.09
CA ALA A 101 -1.30 -13.63 15.63
C ALA A 101 -1.56 -12.21 15.05
N ASN A 102 -2.40 -11.39 15.68
CA ASN A 102 -2.67 -10.02 15.23
C ASN A 102 -1.48 -9.10 15.46
N ALA A 103 -0.76 -9.27 16.58
CA ALA A 103 0.50 -8.56 16.82
C ALA A 103 1.53 -8.87 15.72
N SER A 104 1.71 -10.15 15.37
CA SER A 104 2.59 -10.55 14.27
C SER A 104 2.13 -10.01 12.90
N ARG A 105 0.81 -9.98 12.64
CA ARG A 105 0.24 -9.39 11.42
C ARG A 105 0.55 -7.89 11.33
N LEU A 106 0.36 -7.14 12.42
CA LEU A 106 0.68 -5.70 12.49
C LEU A 106 2.18 -5.44 12.32
N GLN A 107 3.05 -6.24 12.94
CA GLN A 107 4.50 -6.12 12.76
C GLN A 107 4.90 -6.34 11.30
N ALA A 108 4.33 -7.35 10.65
CA ALA A 108 4.55 -7.58 9.23
C ALA A 108 4.01 -6.43 8.36
N ILE A 109 2.83 -5.86 8.68
CA ILE A 109 2.31 -4.67 8.00
C ILE A 109 3.30 -3.51 8.12
N ALA A 110 3.85 -3.26 9.31
CA ALA A 110 4.80 -2.16 9.51
C ALA A 110 6.06 -2.28 8.62
N TRP A 111 6.63 -3.49 8.51
CA TRP A 111 7.75 -3.76 7.59
C TRP A 111 7.37 -3.57 6.12
N VAL A 112 6.17 -3.99 5.73
CA VAL A 112 5.71 -3.82 4.34
C VAL A 112 5.45 -2.34 4.03
N LEU A 113 4.89 -1.57 4.97
CA LEU A 113 4.73 -0.12 4.83
C LEU A 113 6.09 0.59 4.71
N LEU A 114 7.11 0.14 5.45
CA LEU A 114 8.47 0.66 5.29
C LEU A 114 9.00 0.42 3.87
N ALA A 115 8.86 -0.80 3.35
CA ALA A 115 9.27 -1.14 1.99
C ALA A 115 8.55 -0.28 0.94
N LEU A 116 7.24 -0.06 1.11
CA LEU A 116 6.44 0.82 0.24
C LEU A 116 6.91 2.28 0.29
N ASN A 117 7.28 2.80 1.47
CA ASN A 117 7.83 4.15 1.59
C ASN A 117 9.18 4.28 0.89
N LEU A 118 10.07 3.29 1.03
CA LEU A 118 11.35 3.27 0.32
C LEU A 118 11.15 3.24 -1.20
N LEU A 119 10.23 2.40 -1.67
CA LEU A 119 9.86 2.33 -3.09
C LEU A 119 9.30 3.66 -3.62
N SER A 120 8.48 4.35 -2.83
CA SER A 120 7.97 5.69 -3.13
C SER A 120 9.10 6.72 -3.26
N ILE A 121 10.06 6.72 -2.33
CA ILE A 121 11.24 7.61 -2.39
C ILE A 121 12.05 7.37 -3.67
N VAL A 122 12.34 6.11 -4.02
CA VAL A 122 13.08 5.78 -5.24
C VAL A 122 12.31 6.25 -6.48
N SER A 123 11.01 5.99 -6.55
CA SER A 123 10.17 6.40 -7.67
C SER A 123 10.11 7.92 -7.83
N GLY A 124 9.96 8.66 -6.72
CA GLY A 124 9.97 10.12 -6.69
C GLY A 124 11.33 10.72 -7.08
N ALA A 125 12.43 10.09 -6.66
CA ALA A 125 13.77 10.50 -7.07
C ALA A 125 13.97 10.37 -8.58
N ILE A 126 13.56 9.25 -9.18
CA ILE A 126 13.60 9.03 -10.63
C ILE A 126 12.70 10.06 -11.36
N ALA A 127 11.48 10.29 -10.88
CA ALA A 127 10.58 11.27 -11.48
C ALA A 127 11.21 12.68 -11.52
N LYS A 128 11.90 13.06 -10.44
CA LYS A 128 12.55 14.37 -10.33
C LYS A 128 13.72 14.54 -11.31
N THR A 129 14.45 13.48 -11.66
CA THR A 129 15.60 13.59 -12.58
C THR A 129 15.19 13.82 -14.03
N VAL A 130 13.99 13.39 -14.42
CA VAL A 130 13.46 13.55 -15.79
C VAL A 130 12.39 14.63 -15.93
N SER A 131 11.87 15.16 -14.82
CA SER A 131 10.93 16.28 -14.84
C SER A 131 11.62 17.55 -15.33
N THR A 132 11.02 18.24 -16.29
CA THR A 132 11.53 19.50 -16.83
C THR A 132 10.46 20.60 -16.74
N PRO A 133 10.82 21.89 -16.83
CA PRO A 133 9.82 22.96 -16.88
C PRO A 133 8.84 22.83 -18.06
N ALA A 134 9.29 22.25 -19.18
CA ALA A 134 8.46 22.01 -20.36
C ALA A 134 7.51 20.80 -20.18
N HIS A 135 7.92 19.79 -19.41
CA HIS A 135 7.14 18.58 -19.14
C HIS A 135 7.23 18.25 -17.64
N PRO A 136 6.44 18.93 -16.79
CA PRO A 136 6.45 18.66 -15.37
C PRO A 136 5.82 17.30 -15.08
N LEU A 137 6.56 16.42 -14.42
CA LEU A 137 6.03 15.15 -13.95
C LEU A 137 5.51 15.29 -12.53
N HIS A 138 4.19 15.40 -12.40
CA HIS A 138 3.51 15.38 -11.11
C HIS A 138 3.24 13.95 -10.65
N ILE A 139 4.29 13.24 -10.27
CA ILE A 139 4.17 11.92 -9.66
C ILE A 139 4.10 12.12 -8.14
N ASN A 140 2.99 11.70 -7.53
CA ASN A 140 2.80 11.75 -6.08
C ASN A 140 3.55 10.61 -5.37
N ALA A 141 4.86 10.53 -5.61
CA ALA A 141 5.79 9.59 -5.02
C ALA A 141 7.00 10.36 -4.49
N GLY A 142 7.55 9.92 -3.36
CA GLY A 142 8.63 10.60 -2.67
C GLY A 142 8.57 10.43 -1.15
N PHE A 143 9.34 11.25 -0.45
CA PHE A 143 9.34 11.27 1.00
C PHE A 143 8.00 11.82 1.54
N SER A 144 7.36 11.08 2.44
CA SER A 144 6.10 11.46 3.08
C SER A 144 6.18 11.31 4.59
N ILE A 145 6.10 12.42 5.33
CA ILE A 145 6.08 12.41 6.80
C ILE A 145 4.95 11.51 7.31
N ASN A 146 3.76 11.61 6.72
CA ASN A 146 2.61 10.80 7.08
C ASN A 146 2.86 9.29 6.83
N GLY A 147 3.57 8.95 5.75
CA GLY A 147 3.95 7.57 5.45
C GLY A 147 4.91 7.00 6.51
N TRP A 148 5.90 7.77 6.93
CA TRP A 148 6.82 7.38 8.00
C TRP A 148 6.15 7.31 9.37
N LEU A 149 5.25 8.24 9.68
CA LEU A 149 4.42 8.18 10.88
C LEU A 149 3.56 6.91 10.89
N ALA A 150 2.95 6.54 9.75
CA ALA A 150 2.18 5.30 9.65
C ALA A 150 3.04 4.06 9.94
N VAL A 151 4.29 4.01 9.46
CA VAL A 151 5.24 2.92 9.76
C VAL A 151 5.51 2.84 11.27
N LEU A 152 5.88 3.96 11.89
CA LEU A 152 6.20 4.02 13.33
C LEU A 152 4.99 3.65 14.19
N LEU A 153 3.83 4.24 13.89
CA LEU A 153 2.58 3.96 14.62
C LEU A 153 2.15 2.51 14.46
N THR A 154 2.36 1.89 13.29
CA THR A 154 2.02 0.47 13.10
C THR A 154 2.96 -0.44 13.89
N PHE A 155 4.26 -0.13 13.98
CA PHE A 155 5.18 -0.86 14.87
C PHE A 155 4.77 -0.71 16.34
N LEU A 156 4.42 0.50 16.77
CA LEU A 156 3.94 0.75 18.12
C LEU A 156 2.67 -0.06 18.40
N LEU A 157 1.71 -0.04 17.48
CA LEU A 157 0.46 -0.79 17.60
C LEU A 157 0.72 -2.30 17.68
N ALA A 158 1.68 -2.82 16.89
CA ALA A 158 2.08 -4.22 16.96
C ALA A 158 2.60 -4.60 18.36
N ARG A 159 3.38 -3.72 19.01
CA ARG A 159 3.86 -3.93 20.38
C ARG A 159 2.72 -3.90 21.39
N VAL A 160 1.83 -2.91 21.31
CA VAL A 160 0.67 -2.81 22.20
C VAL A 160 -0.24 -4.04 22.08
N PHE A 161 -0.44 -4.56 20.85
CA PHE A 161 -1.21 -5.79 20.64
C PHE A 161 -0.51 -7.04 21.19
N ALA A 162 0.83 -7.08 21.15
CA ALA A 162 1.59 -8.19 21.73
C ALA A 162 1.42 -8.21 23.25
N GLU A 163 1.58 -7.06 23.92
CA GLU A 163 1.36 -6.93 25.36
C GLU A 163 -0.09 -7.25 25.74
N GLY A 164 -1.07 -6.76 24.97
CA GLY A 164 -2.48 -7.06 25.20
C GLY A 164 -2.83 -8.55 25.05
N ALA A 165 -2.15 -9.26 24.15
CA ALA A 165 -2.31 -10.71 24.01
C ALA A 165 -1.72 -11.48 25.20
N LEU A 166 -0.55 -11.07 25.71
CA LEU A 166 0.07 -11.66 26.90
C LEU A 166 -0.80 -11.45 28.14
N MET A 167 -1.30 -10.22 28.35
CA MET A 167 -2.20 -9.91 29.47
C MET A 167 -3.47 -10.76 29.46
N ARG A 168 -4.01 -11.08 28.26
CA ARG A 168 -5.17 -11.96 28.13
C ARG A 168 -4.84 -13.39 28.52
N GLU A 169 -3.71 -13.91 28.08
CA GLU A 169 -3.24 -15.26 28.42
C GLU A 169 -3.03 -15.42 29.92
N ASP A 170 -2.41 -14.43 30.57
CA ASP A 170 -2.23 -14.42 32.03
C ASP A 170 -3.58 -14.46 32.78
N LEU A 171 -4.59 -13.71 32.32
CA LEU A 171 -5.92 -13.72 32.93
C LEU A 171 -6.64 -15.06 32.73
N GLU A 172 -6.56 -15.66 31.54
CA GLU A 172 -7.14 -16.98 31.26
C GLU A 172 -6.44 -18.12 32.03
N GLY A 173 -5.18 -17.96 32.42
CA GLY A 173 -4.44 -18.91 33.25
C GLY A 173 -4.70 -18.83 34.76
N THR A 174 -5.49 -17.86 35.22
CA THR A 174 -5.79 -17.67 36.66
C THR A 174 -7.14 -18.24 37.12
N VAL A 175 -7.90 -18.87 36.22
CA VAL A 175 -9.22 -19.48 36.50
C VAL A 175 -9.16 -21.00 36.61
#